data_AF-A0A813HK90-F1
#
_entry.id   AF-A0A813HK90-F1
#
_cell.length_a   1.000
_cell.length_b   1.000
_cell.length_c   1.000
_cell.angle_alpha   90.00
_cell.angle_beta   90.00
_cell.angle_gamma   90.00
#
_symmetry.space_group_name_H-M   'P 1'
#
loop_
_entity.id
_entity.type
_entity.pdbx_description
1 polymer ?
#
loop_
_entity_poly.entity_id
_entity_poly.type
_entity_poly.pdbx_seq_one_letter_code
_entity_poly.pdbx_strand_id
1 'polypeptide(L)'
;AGSEVVRSRDAAVLEHLDIVVDVGGIYDTSKLRFDHHQRGFFETVDGEPGKATCPQEATGRWRTKLSASGLVYKHFGREVIAQLLGTNAEQTKLIWEEVYERLLEAVDGVDNGVEISDGPPRYKDQSDLASRVHRLNPRWNEASNDDDQNRRFEQASSLCGSEFLDVLGEIAEAWLPAREKVKDSLEGRNKVHPSGQLLMLESGGLPWKEHLYALEREVGIAGHVKFVLYTDQAGMWRVQAVTAEGSLFTNRLSLPEPWCGVRDEALVSISGIPGCTFVHANGFIGGNSTYEGALAMAAKTLEAVAA
;
A
#
# COMPACT_ATOMS: atom_id res chain seq x y z
N ALA A 1 23.60 2.66 16.62
CA ALA A 1 23.32 4.10 16.45
C ALA A 1 24.54 4.87 16.93
N GLY A 2 25.03 5.86 16.16
CA GLY A 2 26.26 6.60 16.50
C GLY A 2 27.06 7.17 15.32
N SER A 3 26.49 7.25 14.11
CA SER A 3 27.14 7.98 13.01
C SER A 3 26.92 9.48 13.18
N GLU A 4 27.97 10.27 13.04
CA GLU A 4 27.90 11.73 13.13
C GLU A 4 27.14 12.30 11.92
N VAL A 5 26.19 13.20 12.18
CA VAL A 5 25.44 13.91 11.13
C VAL A 5 26.04 15.30 10.94
N VAL A 6 26.56 15.57 9.75
CA VAL A 6 27.09 16.87 9.36
C VAL A 6 26.14 17.53 8.36
N ARG A 7 25.67 18.74 8.67
CA ARG A 7 24.83 19.54 7.77
C ARG A 7 25.66 20.59 7.08
N SER A 8 25.83 20.47 5.76
CA SER A 8 26.56 21.46 4.96
C SER A 8 26.09 21.41 3.51
N ARG A 9 26.32 22.51 2.78
CA ARG A 9 26.26 22.57 1.31
C ARG A 9 27.63 22.91 0.71
N ASP A 10 28.66 23.06 1.55
CA ASP A 10 30.03 23.35 1.12
C ASP A 10 30.67 22.08 0.59
N ALA A 11 31.05 22.10 -0.69
CA ALA A 11 31.69 20.97 -1.37
C ALA A 11 32.95 20.48 -0.65
N ALA A 12 33.74 21.39 -0.04
CA ALA A 12 34.95 21.02 0.68
C ALA A 12 34.63 20.21 1.97
N VAL A 13 33.49 20.48 2.60
CA VAL A 13 33.01 19.67 3.74
C VAL A 13 32.50 18.33 3.24
N LEU A 14 31.67 18.33 2.19
CA LEU A 14 31.02 17.13 1.65
C LEU A 14 32.01 16.10 1.07
N GLU A 15 33.16 16.56 0.56
CA GLU A 15 34.20 15.69 0.01
C GLU A 15 34.76 14.71 1.07
N HIS A 16 34.79 15.11 2.33
CA HIS A 16 35.36 14.32 3.42
C HIS A 16 34.36 13.39 4.13
N LEU A 17 33.07 13.43 3.75
CA LEU A 17 32.04 12.60 4.37
C LEU A 17 31.95 11.20 3.74
N ASP A 18 31.67 10.19 4.57
CA ASP A 18 31.50 8.80 4.12
C ASP A 18 30.29 8.65 3.19
N ILE A 19 29.17 9.25 3.57
CA ILE A 19 27.90 9.22 2.83
C ILE A 19 27.38 10.64 2.72
N VAL A 20 26.92 11.03 1.55
CA VAL A 20 26.25 12.32 1.33
C VAL A 20 24.88 12.07 0.72
N VAL A 21 23.86 12.66 1.34
CA VAL A 21 22.45 12.46 1.00
C VAL A 21 21.84 13.83 0.75
N ASP A 22 21.04 13.95 -0.32
CA ASP A 22 20.21 15.12 -0.66
C ASP A 22 20.96 16.40 -1.07
N VAL A 23 22.29 16.43 -0.97
CA VAL A 23 23.12 17.57 -1.32
C VAL A 23 24.34 17.18 -2.15
N GLY A 24 24.91 18.15 -2.86
CA GLY A 24 26.14 17.98 -3.64
C GLY A 24 25.92 17.79 -5.15
N GLY A 25 24.68 17.59 -5.60
CA GLY A 25 24.29 17.50 -7.01
C GLY A 25 24.80 16.24 -7.70
N ILE A 26 25.09 15.18 -6.94
CA ILE A 26 25.73 13.95 -7.43
C ILE A 26 24.95 12.71 -6.97
N TYR A 27 24.63 11.85 -7.92
CA TYR A 27 24.23 10.47 -7.67
C TYR A 27 25.33 9.53 -8.17
N ASP A 28 26.06 8.93 -7.23
CA ASP A 28 27.16 7.99 -7.49
C ASP A 28 27.21 6.97 -6.35
N THR A 29 26.74 5.75 -6.62
CA THR A 29 26.66 4.67 -5.64
C THR A 29 28.03 4.18 -5.20
N SER A 30 29.06 4.31 -6.05
CA SER A 30 30.44 3.90 -5.71
C SER A 30 31.08 4.83 -4.69
N LYS A 31 30.58 6.07 -4.59
CA LYS A 31 31.01 7.10 -3.63
C LYS A 31 29.97 7.37 -2.55
N LEU A 32 28.89 6.59 -2.50
CA LEU A 32 27.78 6.79 -1.56
C LEU A 32 27.23 8.23 -1.58
N ARG A 33 27.03 8.77 -2.78
CA ARG A 33 26.44 10.08 -3.03
C ARG A 33 25.03 9.89 -3.58
N PHE A 34 24.03 10.41 -2.87
CA PHE A 34 22.61 10.19 -3.13
C PHE A 34 21.85 11.51 -3.20
N ASP A 35 22.06 12.28 -4.27
CA ASP A 35 21.30 13.48 -4.60
C ASP A 35 20.44 13.25 -5.86
N HIS A 36 19.33 13.97 -5.96
CA HIS A 36 18.34 13.91 -7.03
C HIS A 36 18.03 15.30 -7.65
N HIS A 37 18.64 16.38 -7.14
CA HIS A 37 18.42 17.76 -7.57
C HIS A 37 19.07 18.11 -8.91
N GLN A 38 20.02 17.28 -9.38
CA GLN A 38 20.76 17.51 -10.61
C GLN A 38 19.87 17.41 -11.85
N ARG A 39 20.17 18.27 -12.84
CA ARG A 39 19.50 18.22 -14.15
C ARG A 39 19.71 16.86 -14.79
N GLY A 40 18.65 16.32 -15.39
CA GLY A 40 18.73 15.03 -16.08
C GLY A 40 18.49 13.81 -15.18
N PHE A 41 18.21 13.99 -13.89
CA PHE A 41 17.89 12.87 -13.01
C PHE A 41 16.42 12.47 -13.11
N PHE A 42 16.17 11.23 -13.53
CA PHE A 42 14.84 10.64 -13.69
C PHE A 42 14.82 9.17 -13.25
N GLU A 43 15.65 8.84 -12.26
CA GLU A 43 15.74 7.50 -11.71
C GLU A 43 14.46 7.14 -10.93
N THR A 44 14.03 5.89 -11.08
CA THR A 44 12.90 5.29 -10.36
C THR A 44 13.39 4.09 -9.55
N VAL A 45 12.58 3.58 -8.61
CA VAL A 45 13.02 2.56 -7.64
C VAL A 45 13.52 1.27 -8.30
N ASP A 46 12.87 0.83 -9.37
CA ASP A 46 13.19 -0.40 -10.12
C ASP A 46 13.62 -0.12 -11.57
N GLY A 47 13.84 1.15 -11.93
CA GLY A 47 14.30 1.56 -13.25
C GLY A 47 15.79 1.30 -13.51
N GLU A 48 16.11 1.22 -14.81
CA GLU A 48 17.46 1.12 -15.36
C GLU A 48 18.20 2.46 -15.25
N PRO A 49 19.34 2.52 -14.52
CA PRO A 49 20.06 3.77 -14.33
C PRO A 49 20.59 4.41 -15.61
N GLY A 50 20.45 5.73 -15.72
CA GLY A 50 20.97 6.55 -16.81
C GLY A 50 20.23 6.41 -18.15
N LYS A 51 19.08 5.72 -18.19
CA LYS A 51 18.30 5.53 -19.42
C LYS A 51 17.32 6.66 -19.73
N ALA A 52 16.75 7.26 -18.70
CA ALA A 52 15.72 8.28 -18.86
C ALA A 52 16.35 9.68 -18.92
N THR A 53 15.97 10.48 -19.93
CA THR A 53 16.39 11.89 -20.05
C THR A 53 15.27 12.89 -19.82
N CYS A 54 14.04 12.39 -19.63
CA CYS A 54 12.87 13.14 -19.22
C CYS A 54 11.91 12.24 -18.41
N PRO A 55 10.90 12.79 -17.72
CA PRO A 55 9.96 12.00 -16.93
C PRO A 55 9.20 10.95 -17.76
N GLN A 56 8.90 11.24 -19.04
CA GLN A 56 8.19 10.33 -19.93
C GLN A 56 9.03 9.10 -20.32
N GLU A 57 10.35 9.19 -20.19
CA GLU A 57 11.30 8.12 -20.46
C GLU A 57 11.68 7.33 -19.20
N ALA A 58 11.15 7.71 -18.03
CA ALA A 58 11.40 7.00 -16.78
C ALA A 58 11.11 5.50 -16.95
N THR A 59 12.05 4.65 -16.56
CA THR A 59 11.97 3.19 -16.73
C THR A 59 11.44 2.51 -15.45
N GLY A 60 11.24 1.19 -15.45
CA GLY A 60 10.70 0.46 -14.28
C GLY A 60 9.18 0.37 -14.23
N ARG A 61 8.64 -0.30 -13.22
CA ARG A 61 7.20 -0.40 -12.94
C ARG A 61 6.69 0.91 -12.36
N TRP A 62 7.42 1.45 -11.39
CA TRP A 62 7.14 2.75 -10.80
C TRP A 62 7.73 3.86 -11.66
N ARG A 63 6.96 4.92 -11.87
CA ARG A 63 7.37 6.08 -12.70
C ARG A 63 7.77 7.29 -11.86
N THR A 64 7.57 7.22 -10.54
CA THR A 64 7.89 8.30 -9.62
C THR A 64 9.40 8.49 -9.52
N LYS A 65 9.86 9.71 -9.80
CA LYS A 65 11.26 10.11 -9.65
C LYS A 65 11.65 9.99 -8.17
N LEU A 66 12.79 9.37 -7.88
CA LEU A 66 13.26 9.17 -6.51
C LEU A 66 13.68 10.50 -5.84
N SER A 67 13.36 10.63 -4.55
CA SER A 67 14.02 11.53 -3.61
C SER A 67 15.34 10.93 -3.12
N ALA A 68 16.08 11.66 -2.29
CA ALA A 68 17.23 11.11 -1.60
C ALA A 68 16.87 9.91 -0.69
N SER A 69 15.69 9.90 -0.07
CA SER A 69 15.21 8.77 0.73
C SER A 69 14.93 7.54 -0.13
N GLY A 70 14.27 7.73 -1.28
CA GLY A 70 14.02 6.67 -2.25
C GLY A 70 15.31 6.09 -2.85
N LEU A 71 16.34 6.92 -3.06
CA LEU A 71 17.68 6.47 -3.48
C LEU A 71 18.32 5.56 -2.43
N VAL A 72 18.34 5.97 -1.16
CA VAL A 72 18.87 5.15 -0.06
C VAL A 72 18.09 3.83 0.01
N TYR A 73 16.76 3.88 -0.09
CA TYR A 73 15.91 2.70 -0.05
C TYR A 73 16.13 1.75 -1.24
N LYS A 74 16.34 2.28 -2.45
CA LYS A 74 16.66 1.50 -3.66
C LYS A 74 17.90 0.62 -3.47
N HIS A 75 18.94 1.16 -2.83
CA HIS A 75 20.23 0.48 -2.70
C HIS A 75 20.35 -0.37 -1.43
N PHE A 76 19.78 0.08 -0.32
CA PHE A 76 20.01 -0.56 0.99
C PHE A 76 18.74 -1.16 1.59
N GLY A 77 17.55 -0.84 1.08
CA GLY A 77 16.28 -1.27 1.66
C GLY A 77 16.17 -2.79 1.81
N ARG A 78 16.60 -3.56 0.78
CA ARG A 78 16.59 -5.03 0.85
C ARG A 78 17.52 -5.58 1.93
N GLU A 79 18.72 -5.01 2.06
CA GLU A 79 19.67 -5.42 3.09
C GLU A 79 19.12 -5.14 4.49
N VAL A 80 18.58 -3.94 4.71
CA VAL A 80 17.95 -3.54 5.97
C VAL A 80 16.79 -4.48 6.32
N ILE A 81 15.89 -4.76 5.38
CA ILE A 81 14.74 -5.65 5.59
C ILE A 81 15.19 -7.07 5.92
N ALA A 82 16.16 -7.61 5.18
CA ALA A 82 16.70 -8.95 5.44
C ALA A 82 17.36 -9.04 6.82
N GLN A 83 18.11 -8.02 7.22
CA GLN A 83 18.76 -7.97 8.54
C GLN A 83 17.75 -7.84 9.69
N LEU A 84 16.73 -6.99 9.55
CA LEU A 84 15.74 -6.75 10.59
C LEU A 84 14.80 -7.94 10.79
N LEU A 85 14.43 -8.64 9.71
CA LEU A 85 13.38 -9.67 9.74
C LEU A 85 13.89 -11.11 9.56
N GLY A 86 15.16 -11.30 9.17
CA GLY A 86 15.71 -12.62 8.88
C GLY A 86 15.04 -13.33 7.69
N THR A 87 14.56 -12.57 6.72
CA THR A 87 13.80 -13.10 5.56
C THR A 87 14.70 -13.73 4.50
N ASN A 88 14.15 -14.65 3.71
CA ASN A 88 14.81 -15.14 2.50
C ASN A 88 14.68 -14.13 1.35
N ALA A 89 15.44 -14.32 0.25
CA ALA A 89 15.48 -13.37 -0.85
C ALA A 89 14.13 -13.08 -1.52
N GLU A 90 13.23 -14.08 -1.62
CA GLU A 90 11.90 -13.89 -2.21
C GLU A 90 11.00 -13.07 -1.29
N GLN A 91 10.99 -13.39 0.00
CA GLN A 91 10.26 -12.63 1.02
C GLN A 91 10.79 -11.20 1.11
N THR A 92 12.11 -11.01 1.18
CA THR A 92 12.74 -9.68 1.19
C THR A 92 12.32 -8.87 -0.02
N LYS A 93 12.28 -9.47 -1.22
CA LYS A 93 11.84 -8.78 -2.44
C LYS A 93 10.37 -8.34 -2.34
N LEU A 94 9.47 -9.22 -1.89
CA LEU A 94 8.05 -8.89 -1.74
C LEU A 94 7.84 -7.75 -0.74
N ILE A 95 8.46 -7.85 0.45
CA ILE A 95 8.37 -6.81 1.48
C ILE A 95 8.96 -5.50 0.98
N TRP A 96 10.06 -5.56 0.21
CA TRP A 96 10.69 -4.37 -0.35
C TRP A 96 9.79 -3.64 -1.36
N GLU A 97 9.08 -4.38 -2.21
CA GLU A 97 8.11 -3.79 -3.14
C GLU A 97 6.93 -3.17 -2.37
N GLU A 98 6.39 -3.86 -1.36
CA GLU A 98 5.26 -3.37 -0.55
C GLU A 98 5.58 -2.15 0.31
N VAL A 99 6.75 -2.11 0.95
CA VAL A 99 7.19 -0.93 1.72
C VAL A 99 7.34 0.28 0.79
N TYR A 100 7.82 0.07 -0.44
CA TYR A 100 7.91 1.16 -1.39
C TYR A 100 6.53 1.72 -1.74
N GLU A 101 5.61 0.84 -2.13
CA GLU A 101 4.25 1.20 -2.56
C GLU A 101 3.42 1.85 -1.44
N ARG A 102 3.56 1.37 -0.19
CA ARG A 102 2.78 1.88 0.95
C ARG A 102 3.33 3.13 1.61
N LEU A 103 4.62 3.45 1.41
CA LEU A 103 5.29 4.52 2.16
C LEU A 103 6.22 5.37 1.29
N LEU A 104 7.23 4.78 0.66
CA LEU A 104 8.33 5.56 0.08
C LEU A 104 7.94 6.26 -1.23
N GLU A 105 7.05 5.69 -2.05
CA GLU A 105 6.63 6.33 -3.29
C GLU A 105 5.97 7.69 -3.04
N ALA A 106 5.13 7.78 -2.00
CA ALA A 106 4.51 9.05 -1.61
C ALA A 106 5.55 10.07 -1.14
N VAL A 107 6.58 9.62 -0.40
CA VAL A 107 7.71 10.47 0.02
C VAL A 107 8.46 11.01 -1.19
N ASP A 108 8.78 10.13 -2.14
CA ASP A 108 9.45 10.50 -3.40
C ASP A 108 8.63 11.48 -4.23
N GLY A 109 7.33 11.25 -4.34
CA GLY A 109 6.41 12.11 -5.07
C GLY A 109 6.34 13.52 -4.45
N VAL A 110 6.09 13.61 -3.14
CA VAL A 110 5.99 14.91 -2.44
C VAL A 110 7.28 15.71 -2.55
N ASP A 111 8.43 15.08 -2.34
CA ASP A 111 9.73 15.73 -2.38
C ASP A 111 10.08 16.25 -3.79
N ASN A 112 9.69 15.52 -4.83
CA ASN A 112 9.87 15.95 -6.22
C ASN A 112 8.74 16.87 -6.74
N GLY A 113 7.80 17.29 -5.90
CA GLY A 113 6.69 18.16 -6.28
C GLY A 113 5.70 17.53 -7.26
N VAL A 114 5.52 16.20 -7.16
CA VAL A 114 4.57 15.44 -7.96
C VAL A 114 3.19 15.52 -7.31
N GLU A 115 2.20 15.98 -8.08
CA GLU A 115 0.81 15.99 -7.63
C GLU A 115 0.26 14.56 -7.52
N ILE A 116 -0.57 14.30 -6.51
CA ILE A 116 -1.19 12.98 -6.30
C ILE A 116 -2.15 12.58 -7.43
N SER A 117 -2.60 13.55 -8.24
CA SER A 117 -3.49 13.32 -9.38
C SER A 117 -3.34 14.40 -10.44
N ASP A 118 -3.63 14.07 -11.70
CA ASP A 118 -3.61 15.01 -12.83
C ASP A 118 -4.69 16.13 -12.74
N GLY A 119 -5.73 15.92 -11.94
CA GLY A 119 -6.82 16.88 -11.72
C GLY A 119 -6.73 17.59 -10.36
N PRO A 120 -7.52 18.66 -10.15
CA PRO A 120 -7.57 19.31 -8.84
C PRO A 120 -8.11 18.32 -7.79
N PRO A 121 -7.39 18.13 -6.67
CA PRO A 121 -7.83 17.20 -5.64
C PRO A 121 -9.12 17.73 -5.00
N ARG A 122 -10.02 16.81 -4.63
CA ARG A 122 -11.31 17.18 -4.01
C ARG A 122 -11.16 17.72 -2.59
N TYR A 123 -10.05 17.43 -1.94
CA TYR A 123 -9.67 17.89 -0.61
C TYR A 123 -8.15 17.97 -0.51
N LYS A 124 -7.64 18.68 0.51
CA LYS A 124 -6.21 18.73 0.82
C LYS A 124 -5.94 17.85 2.03
N ASP A 125 -5.02 16.91 1.91
CA ASP A 125 -4.50 16.15 3.03
C ASP A 125 -3.27 16.85 3.63
N GLN A 126 -3.17 16.85 4.96
CA GLN A 126 -2.03 17.37 5.73
C GLN A 126 -1.64 16.41 6.87
N SER A 127 -2.13 15.18 6.81
CA SER A 127 -1.89 14.13 7.80
C SER A 127 -0.71 13.23 7.43
N ASP A 128 -0.21 13.32 6.20
CA ASP A 128 0.89 12.53 5.65
C ASP A 128 2.23 12.74 6.40
N LEU A 129 3.18 11.83 6.16
CA LEU A 129 4.49 11.84 6.81
C LEU A 129 5.27 13.13 6.56
N ALA A 130 5.27 13.66 5.32
CA ALA A 130 5.99 14.88 4.98
C ALA A 130 5.40 16.09 5.73
N SER A 131 4.07 16.17 5.83
CA SER A 131 3.37 17.18 6.64
C SER A 131 3.68 17.03 8.14
N ARG A 132 3.80 15.81 8.67
CA ARG A 132 4.19 15.55 10.08
C ARG A 132 5.64 15.99 10.34
N VAL A 133 6.57 15.66 9.44
CA VAL A 133 7.98 16.11 9.51
C VAL A 133 8.05 17.63 9.42
N HIS A 134 7.30 18.25 8.50
CA HIS A 134 7.30 19.70 8.33
C HIS A 134 6.94 20.44 9.62
N ARG A 135 6.00 19.91 10.41
CA ARG A 135 5.59 20.50 11.70
C ARG A 135 6.69 20.51 12.76
N LEU A 136 7.76 19.74 12.59
CA LEU A 136 8.91 19.73 13.49
C LEU A 136 9.89 20.87 13.21
N ASN A 137 9.81 21.51 12.03
CA ASN A 137 10.67 22.64 11.69
C ASN A 137 10.39 23.86 12.59
N PRO A 138 11.43 24.70 12.79
CA PRO A 138 11.40 26.12 12.53
C PRO A 138 10.07 26.83 12.28
N ARG A 139 9.30 27.30 13.26
CA ARG A 139 8.26 28.31 12.92
C ARG A 139 8.94 29.59 12.44
N TRP A 140 8.39 30.24 11.42
CA TRP A 140 8.99 31.46 10.86
C TRP A 140 9.18 32.59 11.90
N ASN A 141 8.39 32.57 12.97
CA ASN A 141 8.40 33.56 14.05
C ASN A 141 9.07 33.05 15.34
N GLU A 142 9.89 32.01 15.28
CA GLU A 142 10.69 31.53 16.41
C GLU A 142 12.19 31.68 16.12
N ALA A 143 12.96 32.00 17.16
CA ALA A 143 14.42 31.98 17.06
C ALA A 143 14.87 30.52 16.99
N SER A 144 15.75 30.18 16.05
CA SER A 144 16.34 28.86 15.93
C SER A 144 17.82 28.98 15.55
N ASN A 145 18.65 28.15 16.16
CA ASN A 145 20.08 28.01 15.89
C ASN A 145 20.38 26.58 15.44
N ASP A 146 21.64 26.29 15.11
CA ASP A 146 22.03 24.98 14.57
C ASP A 146 21.75 23.84 15.56
N ASP A 147 21.94 24.06 16.86
CA ASP A 147 21.63 23.06 17.90
C ASP A 147 20.13 22.70 17.94
N ASP A 148 19.24 23.70 17.89
CA ASP A 148 17.80 23.47 17.84
C ASP A 148 17.37 22.77 16.54
N GLN A 149 17.95 23.16 15.40
CA GLN A 149 17.69 22.51 14.12
C GLN A 149 18.16 21.05 14.09
N ASN A 150 19.32 20.74 14.69
CA ASN A 150 19.82 19.38 14.80
C ASN A 150 18.95 18.54 15.73
N ARG A 151 18.56 19.08 16.89
CA ARG A 151 17.63 18.40 17.80
C ARG A 151 16.30 18.07 17.12
N ARG A 152 15.74 18.98 16.33
CA ARG A 152 14.48 18.76 15.58
C ARG A 152 14.66 17.78 14.42
N PHE A 153 15.81 17.79 13.77
CA PHE A 153 16.17 16.78 12.78
C PHE A 153 16.17 15.37 13.40
N GLU A 154 16.76 15.19 14.59
CA GLU A 154 16.71 13.90 15.29
C GLU A 154 15.27 13.46 15.63
N GLN A 155 14.41 14.41 16.01
CA GLN A 155 12.97 14.13 16.21
C GLN A 155 12.28 13.71 14.91
N ALA A 156 12.59 14.35 13.79
CA ALA A 156 12.06 14.01 12.48
C ALA A 156 12.58 12.66 11.99
N SER A 157 13.86 12.36 12.18
CA SER A 157 14.47 11.07 11.85
C SER A 157 13.83 9.94 12.65
N SER A 158 13.62 10.16 13.95
CA SER A 158 12.93 9.20 14.82
C SER A 158 11.48 8.95 14.37
N LEU A 159 10.76 10.01 13.98
CA LEU A 159 9.39 9.92 13.44
C LEU A 159 9.34 9.12 12.13
N CYS A 160 10.24 9.39 11.18
CA CYS A 160 10.33 8.63 9.94
C CYS A 160 10.72 7.17 10.19
N GLY A 161 11.65 6.93 11.12
CA GLY A 161 12.08 5.60 11.51
C GLY A 161 10.96 4.78 12.14
N SER A 162 10.13 5.38 13.02
CA SER A 162 8.97 4.69 13.59
C SER A 162 7.93 4.36 12.52
N GLU A 163 7.63 5.29 11.61
CA GLU A 163 6.68 5.04 10.53
C GLU A 163 7.14 3.90 9.62
N PHE A 164 8.44 3.87 9.27
CA PHE A 164 9.03 2.79 8.50
C PHE A 164 8.90 1.43 9.22
N LEU A 165 9.21 1.38 10.51
CA LEU A 165 9.13 0.14 11.28
C LEU A 165 7.69 -0.34 11.49
N ASP A 166 6.74 0.56 11.67
CA ASP A 166 5.32 0.22 11.79
C ASP A 166 4.78 -0.38 10.48
N VAL A 167 5.09 0.25 9.34
CA VAL A 167 4.73 -0.28 8.01
C VAL A 167 5.42 -1.62 7.75
N LEU A 168 6.71 -1.72 8.06
CA LEU A 168 7.48 -2.97 7.89
C LEU A 168 6.89 -4.10 8.74
N GLY A 169 6.54 -3.81 9.99
CA GLY A 169 5.91 -4.77 10.91
C GLY A 169 4.56 -5.25 10.41
N GLU A 170 3.68 -4.34 9.97
CA GLU A 170 2.38 -4.73 9.39
C GLU A 170 2.56 -5.63 8.16
N ILE A 171 3.47 -5.29 7.26
CA ILE A 171 3.72 -6.10 6.06
C ILE A 171 4.26 -7.49 6.45
N ALA A 172 5.23 -7.54 7.35
CA ALA A 172 5.91 -8.78 7.72
C ALA A 172 5.04 -9.72 8.55
N GLU A 173 4.29 -9.17 9.51
CA GLU A 173 3.56 -9.94 10.51
C GLU A 173 2.11 -10.22 10.12
N ALA A 174 1.48 -9.36 9.31
CA ALA A 174 0.08 -9.50 8.91
C ALA A 174 -0.09 -9.76 7.41
N TRP A 175 0.47 -8.90 6.55
CA TRP A 175 0.25 -9.00 5.11
C TRP A 175 0.92 -10.23 4.48
N LEU A 176 2.20 -10.47 4.74
CA LEU A 176 2.96 -11.54 4.09
C LEU A 176 2.40 -12.94 4.44
N PRO A 177 2.10 -13.26 5.72
CA PRO A 177 1.52 -14.56 6.07
C PRO A 177 0.12 -14.78 5.50
N ALA A 178 -0.62 -13.70 5.20
CA ALA A 178 -1.95 -13.81 4.61
C ALA A 178 -1.92 -14.45 3.20
N ARG A 179 -0.82 -14.29 2.46
CA ARG A 179 -0.69 -14.78 1.09
C ARG A 179 -1.02 -16.27 0.94
N GLU A 180 -0.44 -17.10 1.81
CA GLU A 180 -0.64 -18.56 1.78
C GLU A 180 -2.10 -18.92 2.02
N LYS A 181 -2.74 -18.26 2.99
CA LYS A 181 -4.17 -18.47 3.30
C LYS A 181 -5.07 -18.08 2.14
N VAL A 182 -4.80 -16.95 1.46
CA VAL A 182 -5.57 -16.54 0.27
C VAL A 182 -5.37 -17.53 -0.86
N LYS A 183 -4.14 -18.04 -1.05
CA LYS A 183 -3.82 -19.05 -2.05
C LYS A 183 -4.60 -20.33 -1.80
N ASP A 184 -4.58 -20.86 -0.58
CA ASP A 184 -5.31 -22.08 -0.21
C ASP A 184 -6.82 -21.91 -0.44
N SER A 185 -7.38 -20.77 -0.02
CA SER A 185 -8.78 -20.43 -0.29
C SER A 185 -9.08 -20.36 -1.78
N LEU A 186 -8.18 -19.79 -2.59
CA LEU A 186 -8.35 -19.65 -4.03
C LEU A 186 -8.31 -21.02 -4.72
N GLU A 187 -7.40 -21.90 -4.34
CA GLU A 187 -7.35 -23.27 -4.84
C GLU A 187 -8.60 -24.07 -4.44
N GLY A 188 -9.10 -23.83 -3.23
CA GLY A 188 -10.31 -24.46 -2.68
C GLY A 188 -11.65 -23.90 -3.17
N ARG A 189 -11.67 -22.77 -3.90
CA ARG A 189 -12.88 -22.00 -4.24
C ARG A 189 -14.03 -22.81 -4.87
N ASN A 190 -13.71 -23.84 -5.67
CA ASN A 190 -14.73 -24.69 -6.30
C ASN A 190 -15.53 -25.54 -5.29
N LYS A 191 -14.98 -25.74 -4.08
CA LYS A 191 -15.69 -26.39 -2.96
C LYS A 191 -16.68 -25.43 -2.28
N VAL A 192 -16.45 -24.12 -2.38
CA VAL A 192 -17.35 -23.08 -1.86
C VAL A 192 -18.55 -22.91 -2.79
N HIS A 193 -18.27 -22.77 -4.09
CA HIS A 193 -19.32 -22.68 -5.11
C HIS A 193 -18.81 -23.19 -6.47
N PRO A 194 -19.60 -23.97 -7.23
CA PRO A 194 -19.15 -24.57 -8.49
C PRO A 194 -18.68 -23.59 -9.56
N SER A 195 -19.12 -22.32 -9.53
CA SER A 195 -18.61 -21.29 -10.45
C SER A 195 -17.15 -20.90 -10.18
N GLY A 196 -16.64 -21.19 -8.99
CA GLY A 196 -15.33 -20.73 -8.53
C GLY A 196 -15.22 -19.21 -8.37
N GLN A 197 -16.34 -18.48 -8.38
CA GLN A 197 -16.36 -17.02 -8.25
C GLN A 197 -16.56 -16.54 -6.81
N LEU A 198 -16.75 -17.48 -5.88
CA LEU A 198 -16.91 -17.22 -4.45
C LEU A 198 -15.70 -17.77 -3.70
N LEU A 199 -15.11 -16.94 -2.85
CA LEU A 199 -13.99 -17.28 -1.99
C LEU A 199 -14.46 -17.31 -0.53
N MET A 200 -14.00 -18.26 0.27
CA MET A 200 -14.22 -18.26 1.72
C MET A 200 -12.88 -18.13 2.43
N LEU A 201 -12.80 -17.21 3.39
CA LEU A 201 -11.66 -17.03 4.28
C LEU A 201 -12.07 -17.41 5.70
N GLU A 202 -11.16 -18.10 6.39
CA GLU A 202 -11.40 -18.62 7.75
C GLU A 202 -11.55 -17.51 8.81
N SER A 203 -11.02 -16.32 8.55
CA SER A 203 -11.00 -15.21 9.50
C SER A 203 -11.15 -13.87 8.79
N GLY A 204 -11.99 -12.99 9.35
CA GLY A 204 -12.06 -11.60 8.93
C GLY A 204 -10.89 -10.78 9.46
N GLY A 205 -10.49 -9.77 8.70
CA GLY A 205 -9.31 -8.96 8.98
C GLY A 205 -8.04 -9.45 8.27
N LEU A 206 -8.09 -10.62 7.63
CA LEU A 206 -7.03 -11.09 6.76
C LEU A 206 -6.87 -10.15 5.55
N PRO A 207 -5.69 -9.55 5.30
CA PRO A 207 -5.48 -8.71 4.12
C PRO A 207 -5.44 -9.59 2.87
N TRP A 208 -6.52 -9.55 2.07
CA TRP A 208 -6.70 -10.52 0.98
C TRP A 208 -6.68 -9.93 -0.43
N LYS A 209 -6.99 -8.64 -0.60
CA LYS A 209 -7.27 -8.03 -1.92
C LYS A 209 -6.08 -8.11 -2.88
N GLU A 210 -4.95 -7.56 -2.49
CA GLU A 210 -3.74 -7.53 -3.33
C GLU A 210 -3.23 -8.93 -3.64
N HIS A 211 -3.21 -9.82 -2.63
CA HIS A 211 -2.86 -11.23 -2.83
C HIS A 211 -3.80 -11.91 -3.80
N LEU A 212 -5.12 -11.70 -3.69
CA LEU A 212 -6.09 -12.26 -4.60
C LEU A 212 -5.81 -11.80 -6.04
N TYR A 213 -5.55 -10.51 -6.27
CA TYR A 213 -5.25 -10.00 -7.60
C TYR A 213 -3.99 -10.64 -8.19
N ALA A 214 -2.91 -10.70 -7.42
CA ALA A 214 -1.66 -11.33 -7.84
C ALA A 214 -1.85 -12.82 -8.16
N LEU A 215 -2.49 -13.56 -7.26
CA LEU A 215 -2.72 -15.00 -7.42
C LEU A 215 -3.64 -15.31 -8.59
N GLU A 216 -4.69 -14.51 -8.83
CA GLU A 216 -5.53 -14.68 -10.01
C GLU A 216 -4.75 -14.48 -11.32
N ARG A 217 -3.81 -13.51 -11.38
CA ARG A 217 -2.92 -13.35 -12.54
C ARG A 217 -2.01 -14.56 -12.71
N GLU A 218 -1.38 -15.02 -11.63
CA GLU A 218 -0.45 -16.16 -11.64
C GLU A 218 -1.11 -17.44 -12.19
N VAL A 219 -2.40 -17.66 -11.90
CA VAL A 219 -3.14 -18.84 -12.36
C VAL A 219 -4.06 -18.58 -13.56
N GLY A 220 -3.97 -17.40 -14.18
CA GLY A 220 -4.67 -17.08 -15.43
C GLY A 220 -6.19 -16.86 -15.31
N ILE A 221 -6.68 -16.42 -14.15
CA ILE A 221 -8.10 -16.18 -13.86
C ILE A 221 -8.36 -14.74 -13.36
N ALA A 222 -7.55 -13.77 -13.78
CA ALA A 222 -7.69 -12.37 -13.40
C ALA A 222 -9.14 -11.87 -13.50
N GLY A 223 -9.68 -11.34 -12.40
CA GLY A 223 -11.05 -10.82 -12.38
C GLY A 223 -12.16 -11.84 -12.10
N HIS A 224 -11.81 -13.12 -11.88
CA HIS A 224 -12.77 -14.21 -11.78
C HIS A 224 -13.61 -14.17 -10.49
N VAL A 225 -12.96 -14.06 -9.33
CA VAL A 225 -13.63 -14.02 -8.02
C VAL A 225 -14.43 -12.72 -7.88
N LYS A 226 -15.71 -12.83 -7.49
CA LYS A 226 -16.65 -11.72 -7.36
C LYS A 226 -16.93 -11.36 -5.91
N PHE A 227 -17.00 -12.36 -5.03
CA PHE A 227 -17.26 -12.14 -3.62
C PHE A 227 -16.34 -12.97 -2.73
N VAL A 228 -16.03 -12.40 -1.56
CA VAL A 228 -15.29 -13.07 -0.48
C VAL A 228 -16.19 -13.14 0.75
N LEU A 229 -16.25 -14.33 1.34
CA LEU A 229 -17.03 -14.66 2.53
C LEU A 229 -16.10 -14.83 3.73
N TYR A 230 -16.40 -14.17 4.84
CA TYR A 230 -15.63 -14.28 6.08
C TYR A 230 -16.46 -13.79 7.26
N THR A 231 -16.08 -14.13 8.49
CA THR A 231 -16.71 -13.56 9.69
C THR A 231 -16.00 -12.28 10.13
N ASP A 232 -16.73 -11.24 10.52
CA ASP A 232 -16.11 -10.12 11.24
C ASP A 232 -15.72 -10.51 12.69
N GLN A 233 -15.13 -9.56 13.42
CA GLN A 233 -14.71 -9.77 14.81
C GLN A 233 -15.88 -10.10 15.77
N ALA A 234 -17.12 -9.77 15.40
CA ALA A 234 -18.32 -10.11 16.16
C ALA A 234 -18.93 -11.46 15.74
N GLY A 235 -18.29 -12.19 14.83
CA GLY A 235 -18.76 -13.47 14.32
C GLY A 235 -19.84 -13.36 13.24
N MET A 236 -20.18 -12.15 12.79
CA MET A 236 -21.17 -11.94 11.73
C MET A 236 -20.56 -12.28 10.38
N TRP A 237 -21.25 -13.09 9.57
CA TRP A 237 -20.79 -13.41 8.22
C TRP A 237 -20.93 -12.20 7.31
N ARG A 238 -19.87 -11.95 6.54
CA ARG A 238 -19.77 -10.89 5.55
C ARG A 238 -19.75 -11.50 4.16
N VAL A 239 -20.48 -10.86 3.26
CA VAL A 239 -20.34 -11.05 1.82
C VAL A 239 -19.78 -9.75 1.25
N GLN A 240 -18.49 -9.75 0.91
CA GLN A 240 -17.81 -8.55 0.41
C GLN A 240 -17.52 -8.69 -1.08
N ALA A 241 -17.92 -7.68 -1.86
CA ALA A 241 -17.60 -7.58 -3.27
C ALA A 241 -16.10 -7.34 -3.46
N VAL A 242 -15.51 -8.06 -4.41
CA VAL A 242 -14.14 -7.82 -4.86
C VAL A 242 -14.13 -6.60 -5.77
N THR A 243 -13.25 -5.64 -5.51
CA THR A 243 -13.07 -4.47 -6.39
C THR A 243 -12.28 -4.83 -7.65
N ALA A 244 -12.50 -4.09 -8.73
CA ALA A 244 -11.61 -4.09 -9.87
C ALA A 244 -10.21 -3.65 -9.40
N GLU A 245 -9.18 -4.33 -9.88
CA GLU A 245 -7.80 -4.02 -9.51
C GLU A 245 -7.46 -2.57 -9.91
N GLY A 246 -6.73 -1.88 -9.03
CA GLY A 246 -6.41 -0.45 -9.21
C GLY A 246 -7.56 0.51 -8.93
N SER A 247 -8.75 0.02 -8.52
CA SER A 247 -9.86 0.87 -8.08
C SER A 247 -10.20 0.64 -6.61
N LEU A 248 -10.40 1.74 -5.88
CA LEU A 248 -10.81 1.71 -4.48
C LEU A 248 -12.30 1.37 -4.29
N PHE A 249 -13.15 1.70 -5.27
CA PHE A 249 -14.61 1.71 -5.08
C PHE A 249 -15.41 1.03 -6.20
N THR A 250 -14.77 0.63 -7.29
CA THR A 250 -15.45 -0.06 -8.40
C THR A 250 -15.49 -1.56 -8.12
N ASN A 251 -16.65 -2.10 -7.80
CA ASN A 251 -16.83 -3.54 -7.61
C ASN A 251 -16.77 -4.28 -8.96
N ARG A 252 -16.21 -5.50 -8.97
CA ARG A 252 -16.35 -6.44 -10.09
C ARG A 252 -17.81 -6.86 -10.28
N LEU A 253 -18.53 -6.98 -9.17
CA LEU A 253 -19.97 -7.18 -9.10
C LEU A 253 -20.48 -6.68 -7.75
N SER A 254 -21.47 -5.79 -7.76
CA SER A 254 -22.14 -5.33 -6.53
C SER A 254 -23.27 -6.27 -6.15
N LEU A 255 -23.62 -6.28 -4.86
CA LEU A 255 -24.89 -6.86 -4.39
C LEU A 255 -26.09 -6.17 -5.08
N PRO A 256 -27.23 -6.87 -5.21
CA PRO A 256 -28.40 -6.37 -5.94
C PRO A 256 -28.86 -5.01 -5.42
N GLU A 257 -29.14 -4.10 -6.34
CA GLU A 257 -29.60 -2.74 -6.04
C GLU A 257 -30.84 -2.72 -5.11
N PRO A 258 -31.83 -3.62 -5.25
CA PRO A 258 -32.96 -3.65 -4.31
C PRO A 258 -32.57 -3.92 -2.85
N TRP A 259 -31.41 -4.54 -2.59
CA TRP A 259 -30.94 -4.83 -1.24
C TRP A 259 -30.17 -3.66 -0.61
N CYS A 260 -29.60 -2.78 -1.44
CA CYS A 260 -28.72 -1.71 -1.02
C CYS A 260 -29.39 -0.76 -0.01
N GLY A 261 -28.77 -0.59 1.16
CA GLY A 261 -29.29 0.28 2.22
C GLY A 261 -30.43 -0.35 3.05
N VAL A 262 -30.84 -1.58 2.74
CA VAL A 262 -31.89 -2.31 3.46
C VAL A 262 -31.27 -3.15 4.57
N ARG A 263 -32.04 -3.35 5.66
CA ARG A 263 -31.61 -4.03 6.88
C ARG A 263 -32.65 -5.03 7.38
N ASP A 264 -32.18 -5.98 8.17
CA ASP A 264 -32.98 -6.86 9.03
C ASP A 264 -34.21 -7.48 8.33
N GLU A 265 -35.41 -7.44 8.93
CA GLU A 265 -36.61 -8.12 8.39
C GLU A 265 -37.00 -7.64 6.98
N ALA A 266 -36.76 -6.35 6.69
CA ALA A 266 -37.02 -5.82 5.35
C ALA A 266 -36.10 -6.47 4.32
N LEU A 267 -34.81 -6.66 4.67
CA LEU A 267 -33.85 -7.33 3.80
C LEU A 267 -34.17 -8.82 3.64
N VAL A 268 -34.59 -9.49 4.72
CA VAL A 268 -35.06 -10.89 4.65
C VAL A 268 -36.26 -11.02 3.72
N SER A 269 -37.24 -10.10 3.80
CA SER A 269 -38.44 -10.10 2.96
C SER A 269 -38.13 -9.97 1.46
N ILE A 270 -37.26 -9.03 1.09
CA ILE A 270 -36.91 -8.79 -0.33
C ILE A 270 -35.92 -9.82 -0.90
N SER A 271 -35.00 -10.32 -0.06
CA SER A 271 -33.99 -11.28 -0.51
C SER A 271 -34.51 -12.71 -0.48
N GLY A 272 -35.49 -13.01 0.39
CA GLY A 272 -35.93 -14.36 0.69
C GLY A 272 -34.86 -15.18 1.44
N ILE A 273 -33.82 -14.53 1.98
CA ILE A 273 -32.69 -15.19 2.65
C ILE A 273 -32.79 -14.91 4.15
N PRO A 274 -32.96 -15.94 4.99
CA PRO A 274 -32.97 -15.79 6.44
C PRO A 274 -31.65 -15.24 6.99
N GLY A 275 -31.72 -14.54 8.12
CA GLY A 275 -30.54 -14.10 8.87
C GLY A 275 -29.81 -12.88 8.28
N CYS A 276 -30.30 -12.29 7.19
CA CYS A 276 -29.75 -11.06 6.64
C CYS A 276 -29.83 -9.91 7.64
N THR A 277 -28.72 -9.18 7.83
CA THR A 277 -28.65 -8.04 8.76
C THR A 277 -28.58 -6.70 8.04
N PHE A 278 -27.77 -6.58 6.98
CA PHE A 278 -27.78 -5.39 6.13
C PHE A 278 -27.08 -5.61 4.79
N VAL A 279 -27.29 -4.68 3.86
CA VAL A 279 -26.40 -4.43 2.72
C VAL A 279 -26.06 -2.94 2.66
N HIS A 280 -24.79 -2.60 2.46
CA HIS A 280 -24.37 -1.20 2.33
C HIS A 280 -25.05 -0.54 1.12
N ALA A 281 -25.32 0.77 1.19
CA ALA A 281 -26.03 1.50 0.13
C ALA A 281 -25.36 1.41 -1.27
N ASN A 282 -24.05 1.23 -1.31
CA ASN A 282 -23.27 1.05 -2.55
C ASN A 282 -23.12 -0.43 -2.97
N GLY A 283 -23.74 -1.38 -2.27
CA GLY A 283 -23.75 -2.80 -2.62
C GLY A 283 -22.41 -3.53 -2.48
N PHE A 284 -21.37 -2.92 -1.89
CA PHE A 284 -20.04 -3.54 -1.79
C PHE A 284 -19.91 -4.56 -0.66
N ILE A 285 -20.79 -4.53 0.35
CA ILE A 285 -20.76 -5.48 1.46
C ILE A 285 -22.16 -5.73 2.02
N GLY A 286 -22.42 -6.97 2.41
CA GLY A 286 -23.61 -7.40 3.14
C GLY A 286 -23.26 -8.22 4.37
N GLY A 287 -24.23 -8.40 5.25
CA GLY A 287 -24.11 -9.18 6.48
C GLY A 287 -25.20 -10.24 6.63
N ASN A 288 -24.83 -11.42 7.13
CA ASN A 288 -25.76 -12.48 7.51
C ASN A 288 -25.30 -13.16 8.81
N SER A 289 -26.24 -13.66 9.60
CA SER A 289 -25.94 -14.39 10.84
C SER A 289 -25.34 -15.79 10.62
N THR A 290 -25.44 -16.33 9.41
CA THR A 290 -24.98 -17.69 9.08
C THR A 290 -24.10 -17.70 7.83
N TYR A 291 -23.24 -18.71 7.73
CA TYR A 291 -22.41 -18.95 6.55
C TYR A 291 -23.30 -19.23 5.33
N GLU A 292 -24.30 -20.11 5.51
CA GLU A 292 -25.23 -20.53 4.47
C GLU A 292 -26.02 -19.34 3.92
N GLY A 293 -26.44 -18.42 4.80
CA GLY A 293 -27.12 -17.20 4.39
C GLY A 293 -26.20 -16.24 3.62
N ALA A 294 -24.96 -16.03 4.06
CA ALA A 294 -24.00 -15.21 3.32
C ALA A 294 -23.64 -15.81 1.95
N LEU A 295 -23.47 -17.14 1.89
CA LEU A 295 -23.27 -17.88 0.66
C LEU A 295 -24.48 -17.74 -0.28
N ALA A 296 -25.70 -17.87 0.24
CA ALA A 296 -26.94 -17.68 -0.52
C ALA A 296 -27.07 -16.25 -1.07
N MET A 297 -26.67 -15.23 -0.31
CA MET A 297 -26.65 -13.84 -0.78
C MET A 297 -25.73 -13.69 -1.99
N ALA A 298 -24.50 -14.22 -1.90
CA ALA A 298 -23.54 -14.15 -2.98
C ALA A 298 -23.98 -14.97 -4.21
N ALA A 299 -24.47 -16.20 -4.02
CA ALA A 299 -24.91 -17.09 -5.08
C ALA A 299 -26.10 -16.50 -5.86
N LYS A 300 -27.14 -16.01 -5.15
CA LYS A 300 -28.30 -15.35 -5.78
C LYS A 300 -27.90 -14.09 -6.55
N THR A 301 -26.85 -13.39 -6.10
CA THR A 301 -26.29 -12.25 -6.84
C THR A 301 -25.65 -12.71 -8.14
N LEU A 302 -24.88 -13.81 -8.15
CA LEU A 302 -24.29 -14.36 -9.38
C LEU A 302 -25.36 -14.80 -10.39
N GLU A 303 -26.42 -15.45 -9.92
CA GLU A 303 -27.54 -15.91 -10.76
C GLU A 303 -28.27 -14.75 -11.44
N ALA A 304 -28.48 -13.63 -10.73
CA ALA A 304 -29.21 -12.47 -11.24
C ALA A 304 -28.52 -11.78 -12.42
N VAL A 305 -27.21 -11.97 -12.61
CA VAL A 305 -26.44 -11.40 -13.74
C VAL A 305 -26.22 -12.41 -14.87
N ALA A 306 -26.49 -13.69 -14.62
CA ALA A 306 -26.38 -14.74 -15.63
C ALA A 306 -27.65 -14.91 -16.47
N ALA A 307 -28.78 -14.36 -15.98
CA ALA A 307 -30.08 -14.32 -16.65
C ALA A 307 -30.24 -13.08 -17.53
#